data_AF-A0A662WQN5-F1
#
_entry.id   AF-A0A662WQN5-F1
#
_cell.length_a   1.000
_cell.length_b   1.000
_cell.length_c   1.000
_cell.angle_alpha   90.00
_cell.angle_beta   90.00
_cell.angle_gamma   90.00
#
_symmetry.space_group_name_H-M   'P 1'
#
loop_
_entity.id
_entity.type
_entity.pdbx_description
1 polymer ?
#
loop_
_entity_poly.entity_id
_entity_poly.type
_entity_poly.pdbx_seq_one_letter_code
_entity_poly.pdbx_strand_id
1 'polypeptide(L)'
;MKLDVTAMRYLTKEHFRVLTAIEMGMKNHEVVPVELISSIAKLRHGGVQKILSHLLRNKLVAHDGNAYDGFRLTYSGYDFLALRVFLQRGHITGLGRQIGVGKESDIYLATQEDGTEVAIKFHRLGRTSFRAVKAKRDYLKNRKSVSWFYMSRLSAMKEYAFLKVQDIDRGALFDRDFPTPTPIDCNRHAICMSLVDGYPLNQDAYDTAMSIVVRLAEFGLVHCDFNEFNIMIGNDSKITMIDFPQMISTSHPNAAE
;
A
#
# COMPACT_ATOMS: atom_id res chain seq x y z
N MET A 1 -9.81 -11.47 -0.73
CA MET A 1 -10.25 -11.58 0.68
C MET A 1 -10.36 -10.16 1.20
N LYS A 2 -11.52 -9.78 1.75
CA LYS A 2 -11.77 -8.44 2.30
C LYS A 2 -11.00 -8.30 3.63
N LEU A 3 -10.33 -7.17 3.84
CA LEU A 3 -9.67 -6.87 5.12
C LEU A 3 -10.73 -6.74 6.22
N ASP A 4 -10.56 -7.50 7.30
CA ASP A 4 -11.34 -7.41 8.53
C ASP A 4 -10.40 -6.99 9.67
N VAL A 5 -10.63 -5.79 10.21
CA VAL A 5 -9.81 -5.21 11.28
C VAL A 5 -10.37 -5.46 12.67
N THR A 6 -11.47 -6.20 12.81
CA THR A 6 -12.11 -6.47 14.12
C THR A 6 -11.13 -7.13 15.09
N ALA A 7 -10.32 -8.05 14.59
CA ALA A 7 -9.28 -8.73 15.36
C ALA A 7 -8.23 -7.77 15.96
N MET A 8 -8.03 -6.59 15.35
CA MET A 8 -6.97 -5.64 15.73
C MET A 8 -7.16 -5.12 17.16
N ARG A 9 -8.41 -5.01 17.61
CA ARG A 9 -8.76 -4.59 18.98
C ARG A 9 -8.27 -5.56 20.06
N TYR A 10 -8.05 -6.83 19.70
CA TYR A 10 -7.62 -7.89 20.60
C TYR A 10 -6.12 -8.18 20.51
N LEU A 11 -5.38 -7.45 19.67
CA LEU A 11 -3.93 -7.63 19.52
C LEU A 11 -3.16 -6.69 20.47
N THR A 12 -2.30 -7.29 21.29
CA THR A 12 -1.42 -6.56 22.20
C THR A 12 -0.14 -6.08 21.52
N LYS A 13 0.66 -5.25 22.21
CA LYS A 13 2.00 -4.85 21.75
C LYS A 13 2.90 -6.04 21.40
N GLU A 14 2.78 -7.15 22.13
CA GLU A 14 3.55 -8.37 21.87
C GLU A 14 3.13 -9.06 20.56
N HIS A 15 1.85 -9.04 20.20
CA HIS A 15 1.38 -9.57 18.93
C HIS A 15 2.01 -8.83 17.75
N PHE A 16 2.03 -7.50 17.79
CA PHE A 16 2.68 -6.68 16.77
C PHE A 16 4.20 -6.87 16.76
N ARG A 17 4.81 -7.12 17.91
CA ARG A 17 6.24 -7.44 18.02
C ARG A 17 6.58 -8.77 17.35
N VAL A 18 5.73 -9.80 17.51
CA VAL A 18 5.85 -11.08 16.80
C VAL A 18 5.61 -10.92 15.29
N LEU A 19 4.57 -10.18 14.88
CA LEU A 19 4.35 -9.89 13.45
C LEU A 19 5.54 -9.17 12.81
N THR A 20 6.12 -8.19 13.50
CA THR A 20 7.32 -7.47 13.05
C THR A 20 8.54 -8.39 12.99
N ALA A 21 8.69 -9.32 13.95
CA ALA A 21 9.75 -10.31 13.92
C ALA A 21 9.66 -11.23 12.70
N ILE A 22 8.45 -11.66 12.34
CA ILE A 22 8.21 -12.43 11.11
C ILE A 22 8.55 -11.58 9.88
N GLU A 23 8.09 -10.33 9.80
CA GLU A 23 8.43 -9.42 8.69
C GLU A 23 9.95 -9.29 8.51
N MET A 24 10.69 -9.13 9.61
CA MET A 24 12.15 -9.02 9.59
C MET A 24 12.81 -10.32 9.12
N GLY A 25 12.35 -11.48 9.60
CA GLY A 25 12.84 -12.79 9.17
C GLY A 25 12.56 -13.06 7.69
N MET A 26 11.43 -12.56 7.16
CA MET A 26 11.03 -12.72 5.77
C MET A 26 11.95 -12.02 4.75
N LYS A 27 12.89 -11.18 5.21
CA LYS A 27 13.93 -10.61 4.33
C LYS A 27 14.86 -11.68 3.76
N ASN A 28 15.13 -12.73 4.54
CA ASN A 28 16.11 -13.76 4.19
C ASN A 28 15.48 -15.17 4.09
N HIS A 29 14.27 -15.36 4.59
CA HIS A 29 13.58 -16.65 4.65
C HIS A 29 12.17 -16.55 4.05
N GLU A 30 11.76 -17.49 3.20
CA GLU A 30 10.38 -17.54 2.69
C GLU A 30 9.37 -17.89 3.79
N VAL A 31 9.78 -18.76 4.71
CA VAL A 31 9.08 -19.19 5.92
C VAL A 31 10.02 -18.93 7.09
N VAL A 32 9.58 -18.31 8.20
CA VAL A 32 10.47 -17.93 9.30
C VAL A 32 10.39 -18.98 10.42
N PRO A 33 11.50 -19.62 10.84
CA PRO A 33 11.48 -20.59 11.94
C PRO A 33 11.04 -19.96 13.27
N VAL A 34 10.36 -20.73 14.12
CA VAL A 34 9.86 -20.22 15.42
C VAL A 34 11.00 -19.75 16.35
N GLU A 35 12.13 -20.43 16.33
CA GLU A 35 13.32 -20.05 17.11
C GLU A 35 13.82 -18.66 16.70
N LEU A 36 13.87 -18.39 15.39
CA LEU A 36 14.26 -17.10 14.84
C LEU A 36 13.24 -16.01 15.20
N ILE A 37 11.94 -16.31 15.09
CA ILE A 37 10.87 -15.39 15.52
C ILE A 37 11.05 -15.03 16.99
N SER A 38 11.30 -16.03 17.84
CA SER A 38 11.47 -15.84 19.29
C SER A 38 12.69 -14.98 19.63
N SER A 39 13.80 -15.23 18.92
CA SER A 39 15.04 -14.46 19.05
C SER A 39 14.84 -12.99 18.65
N ILE A 40 14.28 -12.73 17.46
CA ILE A 40 14.04 -11.36 16.98
C ILE A 40 13.02 -10.64 17.86
N ALA A 41 11.94 -11.34 18.25
CA ALA A 41 10.93 -10.78 19.13
C ALA A 41 11.45 -10.57 20.56
N LYS A 42 12.59 -11.15 20.97
CA LYS A 42 13.11 -11.15 22.36
C LYS A 42 12.00 -11.41 23.40
N LEU A 43 11.20 -12.44 23.18
CA LEU A 43 10.16 -12.92 24.10
C LEU A 43 10.55 -14.32 24.61
N ARG A 44 10.10 -14.70 25.82
CA ARG A 44 10.31 -16.05 26.34
C ARG A 44 9.57 -17.07 25.45
N HIS A 45 10.20 -18.21 25.16
CA HIS A 45 9.74 -19.21 24.18
C HIS A 45 8.25 -19.60 24.33
N GLY A 46 7.76 -19.82 25.55
CA GLY A 46 6.36 -20.20 25.79
C GLY A 46 5.32 -19.14 25.39
N GLY A 47 5.68 -17.85 25.43
CA GLY A 47 4.77 -16.76 25.04
C GLY A 47 4.58 -16.65 23.54
N VAL A 48 5.63 -16.93 22.76
CA VAL A 48 5.62 -16.77 21.30
C VAL A 48 4.68 -17.77 20.64
N GLN A 49 4.70 -19.04 21.06
CA GLN A 49 3.82 -20.08 20.50
C GLN A 49 2.32 -19.76 20.70
N LYS A 50 1.96 -19.24 21.88
CA LYS A 50 0.58 -18.79 22.15
C LYS A 50 0.17 -17.63 21.25
N ILE A 51 1.06 -16.66 21.05
CA ILE A 51 0.83 -15.53 20.15
C ILE A 51 0.70 -16.01 18.69
N LEU A 52 1.60 -16.88 18.23
CA LEU A 52 1.56 -17.44 16.87
C LEU A 52 0.24 -18.17 16.60
N SER A 53 -0.22 -18.99 17.56
CA SER A 53 -1.52 -19.65 17.48
C SER A 53 -2.66 -18.64 17.36
N HIS A 54 -2.62 -17.54 18.11
CA HIS A 54 -3.63 -16.48 18.03
C HIS A 54 -3.58 -15.73 16.69
N LEU A 55 -2.39 -15.38 16.19
CA LEU A 55 -2.20 -14.75 14.89
C LEU A 55 -2.67 -15.65 13.73
N LEU A 56 -2.43 -16.96 13.83
CA LEU A 56 -2.86 -17.95 12.85
C LEU A 56 -4.39 -18.07 12.79
N ARG A 57 -5.07 -18.11 13.94
CA ARG A 57 -6.55 -18.10 14.02
C ARG A 57 -7.16 -16.87 13.36
N ASN A 58 -6.51 -15.72 13.51
CA ASN A 58 -6.91 -14.47 12.86
C ASN A 58 -6.41 -14.33 11.41
N LYS A 59 -5.79 -15.37 10.84
CA LYS A 59 -5.25 -15.40 9.46
C LYS A 59 -4.24 -14.28 9.15
N LEU A 60 -3.55 -13.78 10.17
CA LEU A 60 -2.51 -12.75 10.03
C LEU A 60 -1.16 -13.35 9.65
N VAL A 61 -0.96 -14.62 9.96
CA VAL A 61 0.19 -15.43 9.57
C VAL A 61 -0.32 -16.73 8.95
N ALA A 62 0.50 -17.34 8.11
CA ALA A 62 0.31 -18.68 7.60
C ALA A 62 1.44 -19.57 8.14
N HIS A 63 1.07 -20.76 8.58
CA HIS A 63 2.00 -21.81 8.98
C HIS A 63 2.41 -22.62 7.76
N ASP A 64 3.68 -23.00 7.69
CA ASP A 64 4.21 -23.92 6.68
C ASP A 64 5.19 -24.87 7.38
N GLY A 65 4.98 -26.18 7.21
CA GLY A 65 5.78 -27.24 7.82
C GLY A 65 6.55 -28.09 6.82
N ASN A 66 6.59 -27.72 5.53
CA ASN A 66 7.16 -28.58 4.49
C ASN A 66 8.69 -28.68 4.56
N ALA A 67 9.38 -27.59 4.91
CA ALA A 67 10.85 -27.57 5.04
C ALA A 67 11.30 -27.57 6.51
N TYR A 68 10.60 -26.81 7.35
CA TYR A 68 10.77 -26.72 8.79
C TYR A 68 9.52 -26.06 9.38
N ASP A 69 9.30 -26.22 10.69
CA ASP A 69 8.21 -25.56 11.40
C ASP A 69 8.41 -24.04 11.41
N GLY A 70 7.57 -23.32 10.69
CA GLY A 70 7.69 -21.87 10.61
C GLY A 70 6.47 -21.14 10.10
N PHE A 71 6.58 -19.81 10.10
CA PHE A 71 5.48 -18.91 9.82
C PHE A 71 5.88 -17.85 8.80
N ARG A 72 4.93 -17.43 7.97
CA ARG A 72 5.06 -16.30 7.05
C ARG A 72 3.87 -15.36 7.19
N LEU A 73 4.06 -14.09 6.84
CA LEU A 73 2.97 -13.11 6.84
C LEU A 73 1.95 -13.41 5.74
N THR A 74 0.69 -13.14 6.05
CA THR A 74 -0.36 -12.98 5.04
C THR A 74 -0.49 -11.50 4.67
N TYR A 75 -1.25 -11.20 3.61
CA TYR A 75 -1.61 -9.82 3.28
C TYR A 75 -2.31 -9.11 4.43
N SER A 76 -3.24 -9.78 5.12
CA SER A 76 -3.90 -9.22 6.30
C SER A 76 -2.90 -8.91 7.42
N GLY A 77 -1.93 -9.79 7.68
CA GLY A 77 -0.87 -9.48 8.67
C GLY A 77 -0.04 -8.26 8.28
N TYR A 78 0.27 -8.11 7.00
CA TYR A 78 1.00 -6.97 6.47
C TYR A 78 0.19 -5.68 6.56
N ASP A 79 -1.13 -5.73 6.31
CA ASP A 79 -2.07 -4.61 6.47
C ASP A 79 -2.14 -4.13 7.92
N PHE A 80 -2.24 -5.07 8.86
CA PHE A 80 -2.31 -4.78 10.28
C PHE A 80 -1.04 -4.08 10.77
N LEU A 81 0.13 -4.51 10.28
CA LEU A 81 1.40 -3.84 10.56
C LEU A 81 1.41 -2.40 10.01
N ALA A 82 0.86 -2.18 8.82
CA ALA A 82 0.75 -0.85 8.23
C ALA A 82 -0.19 0.06 9.04
N LEU A 83 -1.42 -0.40 9.29
CA LEU A 83 -2.44 0.31 10.07
C LEU A 83 -1.98 0.61 11.50
N ARG A 84 -1.21 -0.30 12.12
CA ARG A 84 -0.69 -0.09 13.47
C ARG A 84 0.17 1.16 13.55
N VAL A 85 0.97 1.44 12.51
CA VAL A 85 1.82 2.63 12.46
C VAL A 85 0.97 3.88 12.30
N PHE A 86 -0.03 3.87 11.41
CA PHE A 86 -0.93 5.02 11.23
C PHE A 86 -1.70 5.35 12.52
N LEU A 87 -2.19 4.33 13.24
CA LEU A 87 -2.80 4.51 14.56
C LEU A 87 -1.81 5.08 15.59
N GLN A 88 -0.59 4.56 15.64
CA GLN A 88 0.42 5.01 16.61
C GLN A 88 0.92 6.43 16.36
N ARG A 89 0.90 6.88 15.10
CA ARG A 89 1.27 8.25 14.71
C ARG A 89 0.11 9.24 14.79
N GLY A 90 -1.10 8.78 15.15
CA GLY A 90 -2.29 9.63 15.23
C GLY A 90 -2.86 10.04 13.86
N HIS A 91 -2.48 9.38 12.77
CA HIS A 91 -3.01 9.69 11.44
C HIS A 91 -4.44 9.19 11.24
N ILE A 92 -4.83 8.14 11.97
CA ILE A 92 -6.18 7.58 11.96
C ILE A 92 -6.55 7.14 13.39
N THR A 93 -7.84 7.11 13.69
CA THR A 93 -8.44 6.53 14.90
C THR A 93 -9.20 5.24 14.62
N GLY A 94 -9.69 5.07 13.38
CA GLY A 94 -10.42 3.89 12.95
C GLY A 94 -10.37 3.69 11.44
N LEU A 95 -10.57 2.43 11.02
CA LEU A 95 -10.76 2.07 9.61
C LEU A 95 -12.25 1.84 9.36
N GLY A 96 -12.78 2.50 8.35
CA GLY A 96 -14.16 2.39 7.88
C GLY A 96 -14.33 1.36 6.76
N ARG A 97 -15.35 1.60 5.92
CA ARG A 97 -15.70 0.71 4.81
C ARG A 97 -14.66 0.74 3.69
N GLN A 98 -14.62 -0.33 2.92
CA GLN A 98 -13.91 -0.35 1.64
C GLN A 98 -14.69 0.49 0.63
N ILE A 99 -14.02 1.47 0.01
CA ILE A 99 -14.61 2.41 -0.95
C ILE A 99 -14.11 2.17 -2.38
N GLY A 100 -12.97 1.47 -2.54
CA GLY A 100 -12.43 1.14 -3.86
C GLY A 100 -11.76 -0.25 -3.88
N VAL A 101 -11.94 -0.96 -4.99
CA VAL A 101 -11.27 -2.24 -5.27
C VAL A 101 -10.68 -2.16 -6.67
N GLY A 102 -9.36 -2.08 -6.75
CA GLY A 102 -8.61 -2.12 -8.00
C GLY A 102 -8.00 -3.50 -8.29
N LYS A 103 -7.44 -3.64 -9.49
CA LYS A 103 -6.63 -4.81 -9.87
C LYS A 103 -5.40 -4.95 -8.96
N GLU A 104 -4.81 -3.82 -8.60
CA GLU A 104 -3.53 -3.74 -7.90
C GLU A 104 -3.60 -2.95 -6.59
N SER A 105 -4.79 -2.53 -6.15
CA SER A 105 -4.95 -1.77 -4.91
C SER A 105 -6.32 -2.01 -4.26
N ASP A 106 -6.41 -1.73 -2.96
CA ASP A 106 -7.67 -1.56 -2.24
C ASP A 106 -7.69 -0.19 -1.56
N ILE A 107 -8.84 0.47 -1.55
CA ILE A 107 -9.01 1.77 -0.91
C ILE A 107 -10.05 1.63 0.19
N TYR A 108 -9.69 2.05 1.40
CA TYR A 108 -10.53 2.06 2.58
C TYR A 108 -10.70 3.47 3.10
N LEU A 109 -11.91 3.79 3.54
CA LEU A 109 -12.16 4.99 4.33
C LEU A 109 -11.52 4.81 5.72
N ALA A 110 -11.00 5.89 6.29
CA ALA A 110 -10.57 5.96 7.68
C ALA A 110 -10.92 7.33 8.26
N THR A 111 -10.90 7.43 9.57
CA THR A 111 -11.24 8.67 10.28
C THR A 111 -10.08 9.12 11.14
N GLN A 112 -9.84 10.42 11.23
CA GLN A 112 -8.87 11.03 12.14
C GLN A 112 -9.50 11.31 13.52
N GLU A 113 -8.78 11.99 14.41
CA GLU A 113 -9.27 12.31 15.76
C GLU A 113 -10.31 13.43 15.76
N ASP A 114 -10.19 14.40 14.85
CA ASP A 114 -11.11 15.53 14.66
C ASP A 114 -12.38 15.16 13.87
N GLY A 115 -12.51 13.91 13.45
CA GLY A 115 -13.62 13.43 12.63
C GLY A 115 -13.39 13.56 11.12
N THR A 116 -12.26 14.13 10.68
CA THR A 116 -11.91 14.24 9.26
C THR A 116 -11.80 12.84 8.63
N GLU A 117 -12.41 12.65 7.47
CA GLU A 117 -12.31 11.42 6.70
C GLU A 117 -11.08 11.45 5.78
N VAL A 118 -10.33 10.34 5.78
CA VAL A 118 -9.14 10.13 4.96
C VAL A 118 -9.22 8.78 4.24
N ALA A 119 -8.41 8.60 3.20
CA ALA A 119 -8.32 7.36 2.46
C ALA A 119 -7.03 6.59 2.81
N ILE A 120 -7.15 5.29 3.04
CA ILE A 120 -6.04 4.35 3.12
C ILE A 120 -6.01 3.50 1.84
N LYS A 121 -4.98 3.70 1.02
CA LYS A 121 -4.72 2.91 -0.18
C LYS A 121 -3.70 1.82 0.13
N PHE A 122 -4.09 0.56 0.00
CA PHE A 122 -3.18 -0.60 0.08
C PHE A 122 -2.80 -1.07 -1.31
N HIS A 123 -1.50 -1.23 -1.57
CA HIS A 123 -0.98 -1.80 -2.82
C HIS A 123 -0.98 -3.33 -2.75
N ARG A 124 -1.44 -3.98 -3.81
CA ARG A 124 -1.77 -5.41 -3.91
C ARG A 124 -1.18 -6.02 -5.18
N LEU A 125 0.11 -5.82 -5.40
CA LEU A 125 0.79 -6.41 -6.56
C LEU A 125 0.73 -7.95 -6.47
N GLY A 126 0.40 -8.60 -7.59
CA GLY A 126 0.29 -10.06 -7.67
C GLY A 126 -1.08 -10.66 -7.34
N ARG A 127 -2.13 -9.83 -7.14
CA ARG A 127 -3.51 -10.29 -6.90
C ARG A 127 -4.10 -11.10 -8.07
N THR A 128 -3.85 -10.67 -9.30
CA THR A 128 -4.42 -11.27 -10.53
C THR A 128 -3.56 -12.39 -11.11
N SER A 129 -2.31 -12.54 -10.65
CA SER A 129 -1.33 -13.42 -11.30
C SER A 129 -1.27 -14.85 -10.76
N PHE A 130 -2.20 -15.30 -9.92
CA PHE A 130 -2.22 -16.71 -9.46
C PHE A 130 -2.28 -17.73 -10.62
N ARG A 131 -2.90 -17.39 -11.76
CA ARG A 131 -2.88 -18.24 -12.97
C ARG A 131 -1.56 -18.20 -13.75
N ALA A 132 -0.77 -17.13 -13.63
CA ALA A 132 0.51 -16.94 -14.34
C ALA A 132 1.75 -17.31 -13.49
N VAL A 133 1.59 -17.52 -12.18
CA VAL A 133 2.65 -17.92 -11.24
C VAL A 133 3.32 -19.24 -11.63
N LYS A 134 2.60 -20.15 -12.31
CA LYS A 134 3.18 -21.42 -12.78
C LYS A 134 4.10 -21.22 -14.00
N ALA A 135 3.88 -20.20 -14.82
CA ALA A 135 4.62 -19.96 -16.06
C ALA A 135 5.84 -19.02 -15.88
N LYS A 136 5.79 -18.07 -14.94
CA LYS A 136 6.91 -17.12 -14.69
C LYS A 136 7.98 -17.63 -13.73
N ARG A 137 7.81 -18.82 -13.13
CA ARG A 137 8.82 -19.43 -12.24
C ARG A 137 10.14 -19.71 -12.97
N ASP A 138 10.11 -19.90 -14.29
CA ASP A 138 11.31 -20.12 -15.11
C ASP A 138 12.14 -18.85 -15.38
N TYR A 139 11.59 -17.65 -15.21
CA TYR A 139 12.28 -16.39 -15.51
C TYR A 139 13.09 -15.83 -14.33
N LEU A 140 12.81 -16.26 -13.10
CA LEU A 140 13.41 -15.72 -11.87
C LEU A 140 14.73 -16.40 -11.46
N LYS A 141 15.42 -17.06 -12.41
CA LYS A 141 16.60 -17.91 -12.16
C LYS A 141 17.76 -17.24 -11.39
N ASN A 142 17.81 -15.91 -11.28
CA ASN A 142 18.92 -15.20 -10.61
C ASN A 142 18.54 -14.30 -9.41
N ARG A 143 17.29 -14.32 -8.92
CA ARG A 143 16.93 -13.69 -7.63
C ARG A 143 16.07 -14.66 -6.84
N LYS A 144 16.47 -15.00 -5.60
CA LYS A 144 15.60 -15.69 -4.63
C LYS A 144 14.28 -14.92 -4.58
N SER A 145 13.22 -15.51 -5.13
CA SER A 145 11.80 -15.08 -5.09
C SER A 145 11.58 -13.62 -4.66
N VAL A 146 11.37 -12.71 -5.63
CA VAL A 146 10.98 -11.33 -5.30
C VAL A 146 9.61 -11.37 -4.61
N SER A 147 9.59 -11.08 -3.31
CA SER A 147 8.36 -11.09 -2.50
C SER A 147 7.37 -10.05 -3.01
N TRP A 148 6.11 -10.45 -3.23
CA TRP A 148 5.03 -9.54 -3.62
C TRP A 148 4.80 -8.42 -2.59
N PHE A 149 5.12 -8.66 -1.30
CA PHE A 149 5.12 -7.61 -0.29
C PHE A 149 6.16 -6.53 -0.57
N TYR A 150 7.35 -6.93 -0.98
CA TYR A 150 8.43 -6.00 -1.31
C TYR A 150 8.06 -5.16 -2.54
N MET A 151 7.50 -5.78 -3.58
CA MET A 151 7.01 -5.05 -4.76
C MET A 151 5.87 -4.09 -4.42
N SER A 152 4.92 -4.52 -3.59
CA SER A 152 3.82 -3.67 -3.13
C SER A 152 4.32 -2.49 -2.29
N ARG A 153 5.34 -2.69 -1.47
CA ARG A 153 6.02 -1.62 -0.73
C ARG A 153 6.71 -0.62 -1.66
N LEU A 154 7.45 -1.09 -2.66
CA LEU A 154 8.11 -0.18 -3.63
C LEU A 154 7.08 0.63 -4.43
N SER A 155 5.97 0.01 -4.82
CA SER A 155 4.87 0.69 -5.53
C SER A 155 4.26 1.80 -4.66
N ALA A 156 3.96 1.53 -3.38
CA ALA A 156 3.46 2.53 -2.45
C ALA A 156 4.45 3.68 -2.20
N MET A 157 5.74 3.36 -2.03
CA MET A 157 6.78 4.37 -1.85
C MET A 157 6.93 5.27 -3.08
N LYS A 158 6.84 4.70 -4.29
CA LYS A 158 6.90 5.45 -5.54
C LYS A 158 5.72 6.41 -5.66
N GLU A 159 4.49 5.92 -5.47
CA GLU A 159 3.28 6.76 -5.50
C GLU A 159 3.33 7.86 -4.43
N TYR A 160 3.68 7.53 -3.19
CA TYR A 160 3.80 8.51 -2.13
C TYR A 160 4.87 9.58 -2.42
N ALA A 161 6.00 9.20 -3.02
CA ALA A 161 7.01 10.17 -3.42
C ALA A 161 6.48 11.16 -4.46
N PHE A 162 5.70 10.70 -5.46
CA PHE A 162 5.06 11.60 -6.42
C PHE A 162 4.08 12.56 -5.77
N LEU A 163 3.23 12.05 -4.87
CA LEU A 163 2.32 12.88 -4.10
C LEU A 163 3.10 13.90 -3.24
N LYS A 164 4.19 13.50 -2.58
CA LYS A 164 4.97 14.38 -1.68
C LYS A 164 5.81 15.41 -2.42
N VAL A 165 6.32 15.09 -3.59
CA VAL A 165 7.03 16.05 -4.46
C VAL A 165 6.08 17.19 -4.88
N GLN A 166 4.77 16.97 -4.87
CA GLN A 166 3.78 18.02 -5.07
C GLN A 166 3.48 18.83 -3.78
N ASP A 167 3.73 18.26 -2.60
CA ASP A 167 3.38 18.85 -1.29
C ASP A 167 4.55 19.60 -0.60
N ILE A 168 5.81 19.15 -0.77
CA ILE A 168 7.01 19.71 -0.10
C ILE A 168 7.53 20.99 -0.77
N ASP A 169 7.13 21.28 -2.00
CA ASP A 169 7.54 22.50 -2.72
C ASP A 169 6.73 23.75 -2.35
N ARG A 170 5.90 23.69 -1.29
CA ARG A 170 5.21 24.87 -0.71
C ARG A 170 6.15 25.95 -0.16
N GLY A 171 7.46 25.71 -0.10
CA GLY A 171 8.46 26.63 0.47
C GLY A 171 9.61 27.07 -0.44
N ALA A 172 9.76 26.56 -1.66
CA ALA A 172 10.88 26.97 -2.53
C ALA A 172 10.65 26.88 -4.04
N LEU A 173 9.60 26.20 -4.53
CA LEU A 173 9.30 26.06 -5.95
C LEU A 173 7.78 26.14 -6.13
N PHE A 174 7.26 27.37 -6.29
CA PHE A 174 5.86 27.58 -6.62
C PHE A 174 5.48 26.87 -7.93
N ASP A 175 4.21 26.43 -7.98
CA ASP A 175 3.40 26.15 -9.18
C ASP A 175 3.25 24.70 -9.70
N ARG A 176 3.30 23.71 -8.80
CA ARG A 176 2.90 22.32 -9.11
C ARG A 176 1.50 21.95 -8.59
N ASP A 177 0.57 22.90 -8.58
CA ASP A 177 -0.83 22.75 -8.12
C ASP A 177 -1.63 21.76 -9.00
N PHE A 178 -1.11 20.54 -9.10
CA PHE A 178 -1.75 19.39 -9.71
C PHE A 178 -2.85 18.94 -8.77
N PRO A 179 -4.04 18.68 -9.29
CA PRO A 179 -5.13 18.27 -8.44
C PRO A 179 -4.94 16.80 -8.08
N THR A 180 -4.37 16.53 -6.92
CA THR A 180 -4.10 15.18 -6.41
C THR A 180 -4.49 15.06 -4.94
N PRO A 181 -4.67 13.84 -4.41
CA PRO A 181 -4.84 13.64 -2.98
C PRO A 181 -3.65 14.18 -2.19
N THR A 182 -3.89 14.90 -1.10
CA THR A 182 -2.83 15.35 -0.19
C THR A 182 -2.25 14.14 0.55
N PRO A 183 -0.94 13.85 0.42
CA PRO A 183 -0.31 12.71 1.09
C PRO A 183 -0.07 13.00 2.58
N ILE A 184 -0.56 12.12 3.46
CA ILE A 184 -0.40 12.24 4.91
C ILE A 184 0.82 11.43 5.36
N ASP A 185 0.84 10.12 5.06
CA ASP A 185 1.91 9.22 5.48
C ASP A 185 1.98 7.99 4.56
N CYS A 186 3.15 7.35 4.49
CA CYS A 186 3.34 6.08 3.79
C CYS A 186 4.09 5.10 4.67
N ASN A 187 3.53 3.90 4.81
CA ASN A 187 4.16 2.84 5.57
C ASN A 187 3.90 1.48 4.91
N ARG A 188 4.98 0.75 4.66
CA ARG A 188 4.95 -0.54 3.94
C ARG A 188 4.32 -0.34 2.56
N HIS A 189 3.24 -1.07 2.28
CA HIS A 189 2.45 -1.01 1.05
C HIS A 189 1.18 -0.15 1.19
N ALA A 190 1.07 0.66 2.25
CA ALA A 190 -0.09 1.49 2.49
C ALA A 190 0.26 2.97 2.45
N ILE A 191 -0.64 3.77 1.88
CA ILE A 191 -0.59 5.23 1.88
C ILE A 191 -1.84 5.77 2.58
N CYS A 192 -1.65 6.70 3.51
CA CYS A 192 -2.69 7.54 4.09
C CYS A 192 -2.70 8.87 3.34
N MET A 193 -3.85 9.27 2.82
CA MET A 193 -4.01 10.48 1.99
C MET A 193 -5.39 11.10 2.20
N SER A 194 -5.59 12.35 1.79
CA SER A 194 -6.92 12.98 1.82
C SER A 194 -7.93 12.17 1.01
N LEU A 195 -9.17 12.12 1.48
CA LEU A 195 -10.26 11.53 0.70
C LEU A 195 -10.53 12.39 -0.54
N VAL A 196 -10.63 11.76 -1.70
CA VAL A 196 -11.12 12.40 -2.92
C VAL A 196 -12.62 12.18 -3.00
N ASP A 197 -13.39 13.25 -2.82
CA ASP A 197 -14.83 13.22 -3.02
C ASP A 197 -15.14 13.46 -4.50
N GLY A 198 -15.78 12.49 -5.13
CA GLY A 198 -16.08 12.54 -6.56
C GLY A 198 -16.41 11.18 -7.15
N TYR A 199 -16.67 11.19 -8.46
CA TYR A 199 -16.92 10.00 -9.25
C TYR A 199 -15.95 9.95 -10.45
N PRO A 200 -15.65 8.75 -10.99
CA PRO A 200 -14.81 8.62 -12.18
C PRO A 200 -15.38 9.43 -13.35
N LEU A 201 -14.49 10.00 -14.16
CA LEU A 201 -14.84 10.85 -15.30
C LEU A 201 -15.86 10.15 -16.23
N ASN A 202 -17.02 10.79 -16.44
CA ASN A 202 -18.10 10.26 -17.29
C ASN A 202 -18.68 11.28 -18.28
N GLN A 203 -18.13 12.50 -18.32
CA GLN A 203 -18.57 13.64 -19.12
C GLN A 203 -17.38 14.30 -19.82
N ASP A 204 -17.66 15.23 -20.74
CA ASP A 204 -16.65 15.96 -21.50
C ASP A 204 -15.86 16.92 -20.61
N ALA A 205 -14.74 16.44 -20.06
CA ALA A 205 -13.73 17.25 -19.37
C ALA A 205 -12.42 17.35 -20.17
N TYR A 206 -12.52 17.27 -21.50
CA TYR A 206 -11.38 17.13 -22.40
C TYR A 206 -10.33 18.23 -22.21
N ASP A 207 -10.73 19.50 -22.23
CA ASP A 207 -9.79 20.63 -22.17
C ASP A 207 -9.02 20.63 -20.83
N THR A 208 -9.73 20.43 -19.72
CA THR A 208 -9.11 20.35 -18.40
C THR A 208 -8.19 19.14 -18.29
N ALA A 209 -8.63 17.96 -18.73
CA ALA A 209 -7.81 16.75 -18.73
C ALA A 209 -6.56 16.90 -19.59
N MET A 210 -6.68 17.52 -20.77
CA MET A 210 -5.56 17.76 -21.68
C MET A 210 -4.58 18.79 -21.09
N SER A 211 -5.08 19.86 -20.47
CA SER A 211 -4.23 20.85 -19.79
C SER A 211 -3.38 20.21 -18.67
N ILE A 212 -3.94 19.24 -17.96
CA ILE A 212 -3.23 18.48 -16.93
C ILE A 212 -2.10 17.64 -17.55
N VAL A 213 -2.37 16.95 -18.67
CA VAL A 213 -1.37 16.15 -19.38
C VAL A 213 -0.22 17.02 -19.89
N VAL A 214 -0.52 18.16 -20.50
CA VAL A 214 0.49 19.12 -20.97
C VAL A 214 1.32 19.62 -19.80
N ARG A 215 0.68 20.02 -18.69
CA ARG A 215 1.37 20.49 -17.49
C ARG A 215 2.27 19.39 -16.90
N LEU A 216 1.83 18.13 -16.86
CA LEU A 216 2.67 17.01 -16.42
C LEU A 216 3.95 16.93 -17.28
N ALA A 217 3.83 17.01 -18.60
CA ALA A 217 4.96 16.97 -19.51
C ALA A 217 5.91 18.16 -19.35
N GLU A 218 5.39 19.37 -19.11
CA GLU A 218 6.19 20.57 -18.79
C GLU A 218 7.04 20.39 -17.52
N PHE A 219 6.52 19.65 -16.54
CA PHE A 219 7.25 19.27 -15.33
C PHE A 219 8.11 18.00 -15.50
N GLY A 220 8.24 17.48 -16.72
CA GLY A 220 9.07 16.33 -17.03
C GLY A 220 8.46 14.99 -16.57
N LEU A 221 7.13 14.91 -16.46
CA LEU A 221 6.40 13.75 -15.98
C LEU A 221 5.44 13.20 -17.03
N VAL A 222 5.28 11.87 -17.04
CA VAL A 222 4.28 11.16 -17.84
C VAL A 222 3.50 10.23 -16.90
N HIS A 223 2.16 10.28 -16.94
CA HIS A 223 1.32 9.49 -16.03
C HIS A 223 1.32 7.99 -16.34
N CYS A 224 1.45 7.63 -17.63
CA CYS A 224 1.43 6.26 -18.18
C CYS A 224 0.14 5.45 -18.00
N ASP A 225 -0.85 5.96 -17.28
CA ASP A 225 -2.15 5.32 -17.10
C ASP A 225 -3.27 6.38 -16.97
N PHE A 226 -3.24 7.40 -17.83
CA PHE A 226 -4.19 8.51 -17.78
C PHE A 226 -5.47 8.13 -18.54
N ASN A 227 -6.46 7.64 -17.80
CA ASN A 227 -7.75 7.17 -18.32
C ASN A 227 -8.92 7.67 -17.44
N GLU A 228 -10.16 7.44 -17.88
CA GLU A 228 -11.38 7.89 -17.21
C GLU A 228 -11.56 7.36 -15.78
N PHE A 229 -10.92 6.23 -15.43
CA PHE A 229 -10.98 5.65 -14.08
C PHE A 229 -9.98 6.27 -13.11
N ASN A 230 -8.92 6.92 -13.62
CA ASN A 230 -7.86 7.55 -12.83
C ASN A 230 -8.05 9.08 -12.71
N ILE A 231 -9.21 9.57 -13.14
CA ILE A 231 -9.62 10.96 -13.05
C ILE A 231 -10.95 11.01 -12.32
N MET A 232 -10.96 11.69 -11.17
CA MET A 232 -12.15 11.88 -10.33
C MET A 232 -12.71 13.28 -10.56
N ILE A 233 -14.02 13.42 -10.74
CA ILE A 233 -14.71 14.71 -10.77
C ILE A 233 -15.49 14.90 -9.47
N GLY A 234 -15.18 15.98 -8.75
CA GLY A 234 -15.95 16.45 -7.62
C GLY A 234 -17.25 17.16 -8.03
N ASN A 235 -18.17 17.33 -7.09
CA ASN A 235 -19.45 18.02 -7.34
C ASN A 235 -19.31 19.48 -7.78
N ASP A 236 -18.16 20.11 -7.49
CA ASP A 236 -17.78 21.45 -7.92
C ASP A 236 -17.09 21.46 -9.30
N SER A 237 -17.16 20.34 -10.03
CA SER A 237 -16.47 20.11 -11.30
C SER A 237 -14.94 20.16 -11.22
N LYS A 238 -14.34 20.12 -10.01
CA LYS A 238 -12.90 19.99 -9.88
C LYS A 238 -12.47 18.57 -10.22
N ILE A 239 -11.49 18.48 -11.11
CA ILE A 239 -10.85 17.23 -11.47
C ILE A 239 -9.76 16.93 -10.45
N THR A 240 -9.61 15.67 -10.04
CA THR A 240 -8.50 15.14 -9.24
C THR A 240 -7.94 13.89 -9.89
N MET A 241 -6.64 13.88 -10.17
CA MET A 241 -5.93 12.68 -10.64
C MET A 241 -5.63 11.74 -9.48
N ILE A 242 -5.65 10.45 -9.76
CA ILE A 242 -5.26 9.39 -8.83
C ILE A 242 -4.41 8.33 -9.53
N ASP A 243 -3.78 7.45 -8.75
CA ASP A 243 -3.03 6.28 -9.21
C ASP A 243 -1.72 6.59 -9.97
N PHE A 244 -0.71 6.99 -9.19
CA PHE A 244 0.60 7.40 -9.71
C PHE A 244 1.74 6.35 -9.73
N PRO A 245 1.56 5.04 -9.43
CA PRO A 245 2.70 4.13 -9.34
C PRO A 245 3.38 3.88 -10.70
N GLN A 246 2.70 4.11 -11.82
CA GLN A 246 3.24 3.93 -13.18
C GLN A 246 3.93 5.17 -13.74
N MET A 247 3.88 6.32 -13.05
CA MET A 247 4.49 7.55 -13.56
C MET A 247 5.99 7.39 -13.88
N ILE A 248 6.42 8.02 -14.95
CA ILE A 248 7.82 8.07 -15.40
C ILE A 248 8.25 9.49 -15.73
N SER A 249 9.57 9.68 -15.86
CA SER A 249 10.16 10.92 -16.39
C SER A 249 9.97 11.00 -17.91
N THR A 250 9.84 12.21 -18.46
CA THR A 250 9.91 12.45 -19.92
C THR A 250 11.26 12.06 -20.53
N SER A 251 12.30 11.91 -19.71
CA SER A 251 13.61 11.38 -20.13
C SER A 251 13.67 9.84 -20.21
N HIS A 252 12.60 9.14 -19.87
CA HIS A 252 12.55 7.68 -19.95
C HIS A 252 12.56 7.22 -21.42
N PRO A 253 13.26 6.13 -21.79
CA PRO A 253 13.37 5.67 -23.19
C PRO A 253 12.01 5.46 -23.89
N ASN A 254 10.99 5.08 -23.12
CA ASN A 254 9.64 4.84 -23.63
C ASN A 254 8.67 5.99 -23.32
N ALA A 255 9.14 7.20 -23.01
CA ALA A 255 8.24 8.30 -22.63
C ALA A 255 7.33 8.77 -23.77
N ALA A 256 7.69 8.51 -25.02
CA ALA A 256 6.91 8.90 -26.20
C ALA A 256 5.80 7.89 -26.57
N GLU A 257 5.85 6.67 -26.02
CA GLU A 257 4.81 5.64 -26.17
C GLU A 257 3.67 5.89 -25.18
#